data_AF-A0A6C0FRC5-F1
#
_entry.id   AF-A0A6C0FRC5-F1
#
_cell.length_a   1.000
_cell.length_b   1.000
_cell.length_c   1.000
_cell.angle_alpha   90.00
_cell.angle_beta   90.00
_cell.angle_gamma   90.00
#
_symmetry.space_group_name_H-M   'P 1'
#
loop_
_entity.id
_entity.type
_entity.pdbx_description
1 polymer ?
#
loop_
_entity_poly.entity_id
_entity_poly.type
_entity_poly.pdbx_seq_one_letter_code
_entity_poly.pdbx_strand_id
1 'polypeptide(L)' 'MTRYLFEYEVPSTGKKATFSWIGKSEEEARAAVHAKVADFEFMELDDIVVGKVLEAKETTGNQYYECEGCSA' A
#
# COMPACT_ATOMS: atom_id res chain seq x y z
N MET A 1 -1.95 15.15 -4.99
CA MET A 1 -1.35 13.80 -4.80
C MET A 1 -2.40 13.00 -4.07
N THR A 2 -2.50 11.72 -4.39
CA THR A 2 -3.61 10.87 -3.96
C THR A 2 -3.01 9.70 -3.19
N ARG A 3 -3.55 9.42 -2.00
CA ARG A 3 -3.24 8.20 -1.25
C ARG A 3 -4.12 7.09 -1.80
N TYR A 4 -3.49 6.07 -2.37
CA TYR A 4 -4.14 4.86 -2.85
C TYR A 4 -3.90 3.73 -1.85
N LEU A 5 -4.96 3.02 -1.47
CA LEU A 5 -4.89 1.78 -0.70
C LEU A 5 -5.07 0.60 -1.66
N PHE A 6 -4.08 -0.27 -1.74
CA PHE A 6 -4.12 -1.48 -2.56
C PHE A 6 -4.31 -2.71 -1.68
N GLU A 7 -5.02 -3.70 -2.18
CA GLU A 7 -4.85 -5.07 -1.71
C GLU A 7 -3.61 -5.70 -2.36
N TYR A 8 -2.91 -6.57 -1.64
CA TYR A 8 -1.87 -7.41 -2.22
C TYR A 8 -1.95 -8.82 -1.65
N GLU A 9 -1.41 -9.76 -2.41
CA GLU A 9 -1.30 -11.17 -2.05
C GLU A 9 0.13 -11.66 -2.25
N VAL A 10 0.52 -12.58 -1.38
CA VAL A 10 1.76 -13.35 -1.46
C VAL A 10 1.36 -14.82 -1.69
N PRO A 11 1.26 -15.30 -2.93
CA PRO A 11 0.70 -16.62 -3.24
C PRO A 11 1.42 -17.76 -2.55
N SER A 12 2.75 -17.65 -2.37
CA SER A 12 3.59 -18.68 -1.73
C SER A 12 3.22 -18.93 -0.26
N THR A 13 2.71 -17.92 0.44
CA THR A 13 2.31 -18.02 1.86
C THR A 13 0.79 -17.95 2.07
N GLY A 14 0.03 -17.65 1.02
CA GLY A 14 -1.41 -17.40 1.09
C GLY A 14 -1.78 -16.12 1.84
N LYS A 15 -0.80 -15.27 2.17
CA LYS A 15 -1.02 -14.00 2.88
C LYS A 15 -1.72 -13.01 1.96
N LYS A 16 -2.78 -12.39 2.47
CA LYS A 16 -3.46 -11.24 1.84
C LYS A 16 -3.48 -10.09 2.82
N ALA A 17 -3.12 -8.90 2.36
CA ALA A 17 -3.04 -7.71 3.20
C ALA A 17 -3.27 -6.45 2.35
N THR A 18 -3.20 -5.29 2.99
CA THR A 18 -3.36 -4.01 2.33
C THR A 18 -2.13 -3.13 2.55
N PHE A 19 -1.84 -2.28 1.58
CA PHE A 19 -0.74 -1.34 1.66
C PHE A 19 -1.12 -0.04 0.97
N SER A 20 -0.87 1.10 1.61
CA SER A 20 -1.20 2.41 1.06
C SER A 20 0.03 3.19 0.61
N TRP A 21 -0.07 3.88 -0.51
CA TRP A 21 1.00 4.75 -1.02
C TRP A 21 0.45 6.05 -1.61
N ILE A 22 1.23 7.12 -1.52
CA ILE A 22 0.89 8.43 -2.08
C ILE A 22 1.57 8.57 -3.44
N GLY A 23 0.78 8.78 -4.50
CA GLY A 23 1.28 8.96 -5.87
C GLY A 23 0.59 10.11 -6.60
N LYS A 24 1.10 10.44 -7.79
CA LYS A 24 0.43 11.37 -8.72
C LYS A 24 -0.61 10.65 -9.59
N SER A 25 -0.46 9.33 -9.75
CA SER A 25 -1.41 8.44 -10.42
C SER A 25 -1.47 7.08 -9.72
N GLU A 26 -2.50 6.30 -10.03
CA GLU A 26 -2.62 4.92 -9.55
C GLU A 26 -1.45 4.05 -10.01
N GLU A 27 -1.02 4.19 -11.26
CA GLU A 27 0.06 3.39 -11.85
C GLU A 27 1.39 3.62 -11.13
N GLU A 28 1.74 4.89 -10.86
CA GLU A 28 2.93 5.24 -10.08
C GLU A 28 2.85 4.66 -8.67
N ALA A 29 1.69 4.80 -8.01
CA ALA A 29 1.49 4.27 -6.67
C ALA A 29 1.55 2.74 -6.65
N ARG A 30 1.00 2.06 -7.65
CA ARG A 30 1.02 0.59 -7.78
C ARG A 30 2.44 0.06 -7.91
N ALA A 31 3.27 0.67 -8.77
CA ALA A 31 4.66 0.28 -8.93
C ALA A 31 5.45 0.48 -7.62
N ALA A 32 5.21 1.59 -6.92
CA ALA A 32 5.84 1.86 -5.63
C ALA A 32 5.40 0.86 -4.55
N VAL A 33 4.11 0.53 -4.48
CA VAL A 33 3.58 -0.50 -3.58
C VAL A 33 4.19 -1.86 -3.90
N HIS A 34 4.28 -2.24 -5.16
CA HIS A 34 4.84 -3.54 -5.56
C HIS A 34 6.27 -3.70 -5.06
N ALA A 35 7.13 -2.71 -5.32
CA ALA A 35 8.51 -2.70 -4.83
C ALA A 35 8.61 -2.66 -3.31
N LYS A 36 7.76 -1.87 -2.64
CA LYS A 36 7.79 -1.74 -1.18
C LYS A 36 7.30 -2.98 -0.45
N VAL A 37 6.28 -3.65 -0.98
CA VAL A 37 5.77 -4.89 -0.42
C VAL A 37 6.76 -6.03 -0.63
N ALA A 38 7.40 -6.12 -1.80
CA ALA A 38 8.46 -7.12 -2.04
C ALA A 38 9.61 -6.97 -1.02
N ASP A 39 10.09 -5.74 -0.83
CA ASP A 39 11.10 -5.40 0.18
C ASP A 39 10.64 -5.74 1.62
N PHE A 40 9.39 -5.39 1.97
CA PHE A 40 8.83 -5.62 3.30
C PHE A 40 8.59 -7.10 3.63
N GLU A 41 8.16 -7.89 2.63
CA GLU A 41 7.93 -9.32 2.78
C GLU A 41 9.22 -10.15 2.57
N PHE A 42 10.35 -9.50 2.25
CA PHE A 42 11.61 -10.15 1.89
C PHE A 42 11.47 -11.14 0.74
N MET A 43 10.74 -10.74 -0.30
CA MET A 43 10.47 -11.55 -1.50
C MET A 43 10.82 -10.81 -2.78
N GLU A 44 10.87 -11.56 -3.89
CA GLU A 44 11.04 -10.98 -5.21
C GLU A 44 9.73 -10.34 -5.69
N LEU A 45 9.82 -9.43 -6.66
CA LEU A 45 8.63 -8.77 -7.24
C LEU A 45 7.64 -9.80 -7.80
N ASP A 46 8.12 -10.85 -8.45
CA ASP A 46 7.27 -11.87 -9.07
C ASP A 46 6.47 -12.71 -8.05
N ASP A 47 6.89 -12.71 -6.77
CA ASP A 47 6.18 -13.38 -5.68
C ASP A 47 5.05 -12.53 -5.09
N ILE A 48 4.92 -11.26 -5.50
CA ILE A 48 3.94 -10.31 -4.99
C ILE A 48 2.91 -9.96 -6.07
N VAL A 49 1.64 -10.12 -5.75
CA VAL A 49 0.52 -9.72 -6.62
C VAL A 49 -0.16 -8.50 -6.01
N VAL A 50 0.00 -7.32 -6.62
CA VAL A 50 -0.74 -6.11 -6.24
C VAL A 50 -2.10 -6.10 -6.95
N GLY A 51 -3.17 -6.27 -6.17
CA GLY A 51 -4.54 -6.37 -6.65
C GLY A 51 -5.22 -5.01 -6.87
N LYS A 52 -6.53 -4.93 -6.66
CA LYS A 52 -7.28 -3.70 -6.94
C LYS A 52 -6.99 -2.57 -5.94
N VAL A 53 -7.24 -1.34 -6.36
CA VAL A 53 -7.35 -0.21 -5.44
C VAL A 53 -8.66 -0.35 -4.65
N LEU A 54 -8.56 -0.35 -3.33
CA LEU A 54 -9.70 -0.37 -2.41
C LEU A 54 -10.18 1.04 -2.08
N GLU A 55 -9.26 2.00 -2.00
CA GLU A 55 -9.57 3.38 -1.65
C GLU A 55 -8.58 4.35 -2.30
N ALA A 56 -9.07 5.51 -2.76
CA ALA A 56 -8.24 6.62 -3.23
C ALA A 56 -8.72 7.91 -2.57
N LYS A 57 -7.84 8.60 -1.84
CA LYS A 57 -8.15 9.85 -1.14
C LYS A 57 -7.15 10.93 -1.52
N GLU A 58 -7.65 12.10 -1.91
CA GLU A 58 -6.79 13.27 -2.13
C GLU A 58 -6.10 13.67 -0.82
N THR A 59 -4.80 13.93 -0.88
CA THR A 59 -4.01 14.33 0.29
C THR A 59 -3.97 15.84 0.50
N THR A 60 -4.77 16.61 -0.24
CA THR A 60 -4.85 18.07 -0.11
C THR A 60 -5.72 18.46 1.07
N GLY A 61 -5.07 18.92 2.15
CA GLY A 61 -5.70 19.41 3.38
C GLY A 61 -5.26 18.58 4.57
N ASN A 62 -4.73 19.24 5.60
CA ASN A 62 -4.25 18.68 6.87
C ASN A 62 -4.99 17.39 7.30
N GLN A 63 -4.50 16.23 6.88
CA GLN A 63 -4.94 14.95 7.44
C GLN A 63 -3.97 14.59 8.55
N TYR A 64 -4.01 15.42 9.60
CA TYR A 64 -3.51 15.05 10.93
C TYR A 64 -4.40 13.90 11.39
N TYR A 65 -3.92 12.67 11.22
CA TYR A 65 -4.48 11.54 11.95
C TYR A 65 -3.64 11.45 13.20
N GLU A 66 -4.14 12.04 14.30
CA GLU A 66 -3.61 11.74 15.62
C GLU A 66 -3.72 10.22 15.78
N CYS A 67 -2.58 9.54 15.79
CA CYS A 67 -2.50 8.16 16.22
C CYS A 67 -2.68 8.17 17.75
N GLU A 68 -3.89 8.49 18.22
CA GLU A 68 -4.28 8.27 19.61
C GLU A 68 -4.41 6.76 19.81
N GLY A 69 -3.30 6.10 20.16
CA GLY A 69 -3.36 4.65 20.35
C GLY A 69 -2.05 3.89 20.54
N CYS A 70 -0.99 4.49 21.07
CA CYS A 70 0.08 3.72 21.71
C CYS A 70 0.32 4.30 23.12
N SER A 71 -0.68 4.15 23.98
CA SER A 71 -0.48 4.24 25.43
C SER A 71 -0.26 2.82 25.94
N ALA A 72 0.94 2.62 26.48
CA ALA A 72 1.45 1.40 27.10
C ALA A 72 0.65 0.94 28.32
#